data_AF-A0AA35TPE7-F1
#
_entry.id   AF-A0AA35TPE7-F1
#
_cell.length_a   1.000
_cell.length_b   1.000
_cell.length_c   1.000
_cell.angle_alpha   90.00
_cell.angle_beta   90.00
_cell.angle_gamma   90.00
#
_symmetry.space_group_name_H-M   'P 1'
#
loop_
_entity.id
_entity.type
_entity.pdbx_description
1 polymer ?
#
loop_
_entity_poly.entity_id
_entity_poly.type
_entity_poly.pdbx_seq_one_letter_code
_entity_poly.pdbx_strand_id
1 'polypeptide(L)'
;MYGIWKAKWVWRYRVKGQDYSEEDREYITRKRLKLSENHWKAMPEEKRSELLERELWVEANFNQYKTEQEDEMKTKLASSGKYKMYRRYMKNNKNRMTFED
;
A
#
# COMPACT_ATOMS: atom_id res chain seq x y z
N MET A 1 -12.89 19.49 22.23
CA MET A 1 -11.90 18.50 22.72
C MET A 1 -12.02 17.22 21.88
N TYR A 2 -11.22 17.10 20.81
CA TYR A 2 -11.37 16.10 19.72
C TYR A 2 -10.95 14.66 20.07
N GLY A 3 -10.48 14.40 21.30
CA GLY A 3 -9.94 13.08 21.69
C GLY A 3 -11.01 12.02 22.01
N ILE A 4 -12.22 12.44 22.38
CA ILE A 4 -13.27 11.55 22.88
C ILE A 4 -13.79 10.62 21.76
N TRP A 5 -13.81 11.08 20.50
CA TRP A 5 -14.27 10.26 19.38
C TRP A 5 -13.28 9.13 19.05
N LYS A 6 -11.98 9.42 19.07
CA LYS A 6 -10.93 8.42 18.87
C LYS A 6 -10.92 7.38 19.99
N ALA A 7 -11.09 7.81 21.25
CA ALA A 7 -11.16 6.91 22.40
C ALA A 7 -12.39 5.99 22.34
N LYS A 8 -13.54 6.51 21.88
CA LYS A 8 -14.77 5.72 21.70
C LYS A 8 -14.62 4.68 20.58
N TRP A 9 -13.89 5.01 19.52
CA TRP A 9 -13.47 4.06 18.47
C TRP A 9 -12.58 2.97 19.08
N VAL A 10 -11.46 3.34 19.70
CA VAL A 10 -10.50 2.37 20.27
C VAL A 10 -11.17 1.45 21.30
N TRP A 11 -12.06 1.97 22.15
CA TRP A 11 -12.79 1.15 23.12
C TRP A 11 -13.80 0.20 22.46
N ARG A 12 -14.54 0.64 21.43
CA ARG A 12 -15.48 -0.23 20.70
C ARG A 12 -14.79 -1.36 19.95
N TYR A 13 -13.71 -1.08 19.23
CA TYR A 13 -13.04 -2.09 18.40
C TYR A 13 -12.07 -2.97 19.18
N ARG A 14 -11.39 -2.42 20.20
CA ARG A 14 -10.33 -3.15 20.95
C ARG A 14 -10.85 -3.88 22.19
N VAL A 15 -11.96 -3.42 22.80
CA VAL A 15 -12.50 -3.99 24.05
C VAL A 15 -13.79 -4.77 23.81
N LYS A 16 -14.60 -4.41 22.81
CA LYS A 16 -15.93 -5.01 22.61
C LYS A 16 -16.00 -6.11 21.55
N GLY A 17 -14.94 -6.32 20.77
CA GLY A 17 -14.90 -7.36 19.74
C GLY A 17 -16.07 -7.30 18.76
N GLN A 18 -16.68 -6.12 18.56
CA GLN A 18 -17.74 -5.97 17.57
C GLN A 18 -17.10 -5.99 16.20
N ASP A 19 -17.48 -6.99 15.40
CA ASP A 19 -17.09 -7.11 14.01
C ASP A 19 -17.29 -5.77 13.30
N TYR A 20 -16.25 -5.30 12.61
CA TYR A 20 -16.44 -4.21 11.65
C TYR A 20 -17.59 -4.62 10.73
N SER A 21 -18.59 -3.75 10.54
CA SER A 21 -19.59 -3.98 9.51
C SER A 21 -18.88 -4.10 8.16
N GLU A 22 -19.42 -4.90 7.25
CA GLU A 22 -18.83 -5.11 5.92
C GLU A 22 -18.61 -3.76 5.19
N GLU A 23 -19.54 -2.83 5.37
CA GLU A 23 -19.45 -1.45 4.87
C GLU A 23 -18.31 -0.63 5.51
N ASP A 24 -18.05 -0.80 6.82
CA ASP A 24 -16.96 -0.12 7.52
C ASP A 24 -15.60 -0.65 7.03
N ARG A 25 -15.50 -1.97 6.83
CA ARG A 25 -14.29 -2.62 6.29
C ARG A 25 -13.96 -2.07 4.91
N GLU A 26 -14.95 -1.96 4.04
CA GLU A 26 -14.82 -1.43 2.70
C GLU A 26 -14.41 0.05 2.71
N TYR A 27 -15.08 0.87 3.54
CA TYR A 27 -14.75 2.29 3.68
C TYR A 27 -13.31 2.52 4.16
N ILE A 28 -12.87 1.82 5.20
CA ILE A 28 -11.51 1.97 5.76
C ILE A 28 -10.48 1.50 4.73
N THR A 29 -10.70 0.36 4.09
CA THR A 29 -9.81 -0.19 3.07
C THR A 29 -9.64 0.78 1.90
N ARG A 30 -10.75 1.28 1.36
CA ARG A 30 -10.75 2.31 0.30
C ARG A 30 -9.95 3.54 0.69
N LYS A 31 -10.18 4.04 1.92
CA LYS A 31 -9.52 5.25 2.43
C LYS A 31 -8.02 5.07 2.59
N ARG A 32 -7.57 3.89 3.04
CA ARG A 32 -6.14 3.57 3.19
C ARG A 32 -5.43 3.41 1.86
N LEU A 33 -6.11 2.81 0.88
CA LEU A 33 -5.62 2.70 -0.49
C LEU A 33 -5.66 4.03 -1.27
N LYS A 34 -6.21 5.09 -0.67
CA LYS A 34 -6.41 6.42 -1.29
C LYS A 34 -7.21 6.35 -2.60
N LEU A 35 -8.16 5.41 -2.66
CA LEU A 35 -9.01 5.23 -3.83
C LEU A 35 -10.26 6.09 -3.71
N SER A 36 -10.67 6.69 -4.83
CA SER A 36 -11.98 7.33 -4.93
C SER A 36 -13.07 6.25 -4.97
N GLU A 37 -14.29 6.64 -4.61
CA GLU A 37 -15.43 5.71 -4.67
C GLU A 37 -15.66 5.15 -6.07
N ASN A 38 -15.56 6.01 -7.08
CA ASN A 38 -15.72 5.60 -8.47
C ASN A 38 -14.64 4.59 -8.88
N HIS A 39 -13.40 4.79 -8.43
CA HIS A 39 -12.31 3.87 -8.74
C HIS A 39 -12.47 2.52 -8.03
N TRP A 40 -13.00 2.55 -6.81
CA TRP A 40 -13.33 1.34 -6.05
C TRP A 40 -14.47 0.55 -6.72
N LYS A 41 -15.57 1.22 -7.08
CA LYS A 41 -16.71 0.60 -7.79
C LYS A 41 -16.34 0.09 -9.18
N ALA A 42 -15.44 0.77 -9.88
CA ALA A 42 -14.94 0.33 -11.19
C ALA A 42 -13.96 -0.86 -11.11
N MET A 43 -13.49 -1.22 -9.90
CA MET A 43 -12.57 -2.33 -9.70
C MET A 43 -13.31 -3.67 -9.79
N PRO A 44 -12.70 -4.74 -10.32
CA PRO A 44 -13.28 -6.07 -10.31
C PRO A 44 -13.68 -6.50 -8.89
N GLU A 45 -14.83 -7.16 -8.77
CA GLU A 45 -15.34 -7.61 -7.48
C GLU A 45 -14.41 -8.62 -6.82
N GLU A 46 -13.83 -9.56 -7.58
CA GLU A 46 -12.78 -10.48 -7.10
C GLU A 46 -11.63 -9.75 -6.43
N LYS A 47 -11.18 -8.63 -7.02
CA LYS A 47 -10.08 -7.84 -6.49
C LYS A 47 -10.49 -7.08 -5.23
N ARG A 48 -11.75 -6.60 -5.15
CA ARG A 48 -12.30 -5.98 -3.93
C ARG A 48 -12.39 -7.01 -2.81
N SER A 49 -12.87 -8.22 -3.11
CA SER A 49 -12.95 -9.33 -2.17
C SER A 49 -11.57 -9.75 -1.66
N GLU A 50 -10.56 -9.87 -2.52
CA GLU A 50 -9.19 -10.19 -2.08
C GLU A 50 -8.63 -9.13 -1.11
N LEU A 51 -8.87 -7.84 -1.40
CA LEU A 51 -8.45 -6.74 -0.53
C LEU A 51 -9.18 -6.75 0.82
N LEU A 52 -10.43 -7.23 0.85
CA LEU A 52 -11.19 -7.42 2.08
C LEU A 52 -10.74 -8.69 2.83
N GLU A 53 -10.49 -9.81 2.15
CA GLU A 53 -9.97 -11.04 2.77
C GLU A 53 -8.60 -10.84 3.44
N ARG A 54 -7.76 -9.98 2.88
CA ARG A 54 -6.47 -9.58 3.49
C ARG A 54 -6.62 -8.67 4.71
N GLU A 55 -7.85 -8.31 5.07
CA GLU A 55 -8.20 -7.45 6.21
C GLU A 55 -7.41 -6.12 6.23
N LEU A 56 -7.31 -5.44 5.09
CA LEU A 56 -6.52 -4.21 4.97
C LEU A 56 -7.04 -3.04 5.84
N TRP A 57 -8.21 -3.19 6.45
CA TRP A 57 -8.69 -2.32 7.52
C TRP A 57 -7.85 -2.42 8.81
N VAL A 58 -7.12 -3.52 9.02
CA VAL A 58 -6.13 -3.71 10.10
C VAL A 58 -4.80 -3.06 9.69
N GLU A 59 -4.25 -2.20 10.55
CA GLU A 59 -3.04 -1.42 10.23
C GLU A 59 -1.81 -2.29 9.96
N ALA A 60 -1.63 -3.35 10.73
CA ALA A 60 -0.55 -4.32 10.54
C ALA A 60 -0.61 -4.95 9.14
N ASN A 61 -1.79 -5.43 8.74
CA ASN A 61 -1.99 -6.09 7.44
C ASN A 61 -1.80 -5.11 6.28
N PHE A 62 -2.28 -3.87 6.43
CA PHE A 62 -2.05 -2.83 5.43
C PHE A 62 -0.57 -2.49 5.24
N ASN A 63 0.20 -2.39 6.32
CA ASN A 63 1.64 -2.14 6.25
C ASN A 63 2.38 -3.31 5.61
N GLN A 64 1.99 -4.54 5.92
CA GLN A 64 2.55 -5.74 5.28
C GLN A 64 2.24 -5.75 3.78
N TYR A 65 0.99 -5.53 3.40
CA TYR A 65 0.57 -5.44 2.00
C TYR A 65 1.33 -4.36 1.23
N LYS A 66 1.51 -3.18 1.85
CA LYS A 66 2.26 -2.08 1.22
C LYS A 66 3.72 -2.46 1.00
N THR A 67 4.34 -3.14 1.96
CA THR A 67 5.73 -3.61 1.86
C THR A 67 5.87 -4.65 0.75
N GLU A 68 4.93 -5.60 0.68
CA GLU A 68 4.88 -6.62 -0.36
C GLU A 68 4.74 -6.00 -1.77
N GLN A 69 3.84 -5.03 -1.92
CA GLN A 69 3.67 -4.28 -3.18
C GLN A 69 4.92 -3.48 -3.57
N GLU A 70 5.60 -2.85 -2.60
CA GLU A 70 6.86 -2.14 -2.85
C GLU A 70 7.97 -3.10 -3.28
N ASP A 71 8.06 -4.28 -2.68
CA ASP A 71 9.07 -5.28 -3.00
C ASP A 71 8.78 -5.99 -4.34
N GLU A 72 7.51 -6.22 -4.67
CA GLU A 72 7.12 -6.72 -6.00
C GLU A 72 7.44 -5.68 -7.07
N MET A 73 7.15 -4.40 -6.83
CA MET A 73 7.53 -3.30 -7.74
C MET A 73 9.05 -3.20 -7.89
N LYS A 74 9.83 -3.27 -6.80
CA LYS A 74 11.30 -3.29 -6.86
C LYS A 74 11.82 -4.48 -7.64
N THR A 75 11.21 -5.66 -7.46
CA THR A 75 11.61 -6.89 -8.17
C THR A 75 11.30 -6.79 -9.65
N LYS A 76 10.11 -6.30 -10.03
CA LYS A 76 9.74 -6.01 -11.43
C LYS A 76 10.65 -4.97 -12.05
N LEU A 77 11.00 -3.92 -11.29
CA LEU A 77 11.93 -2.90 -11.77
C LEU A 77 13.33 -3.48 -11.95
N ALA A 78 13.82 -4.26 -11.00
CA ALA A 78 15.11 -4.94 -11.06
C ALA A 78 15.20 -5.97 -12.21
N SER A 79 14.09 -6.66 -12.51
CA SER A 79 14.02 -7.59 -13.63
C SER A 79 13.90 -6.86 -14.98
N SER A 80 13.35 -5.64 -15.01
CA SER A 80 13.21 -4.86 -16.23
C SER A 80 14.56 -4.57 -16.90
N GLY A 81 14.62 -4.78 -18.22
CA GLY A 81 15.82 -4.50 -19.02
C GLY A 81 16.25 -3.04 -18.94
N LYS A 82 15.30 -2.10 -18.87
CA LYS A 82 15.56 -0.65 -18.76
C LYS A 82 16.33 -0.29 -17.48
N TYR A 83 15.95 -0.85 -16.34
CA TYR A 83 16.64 -0.60 -15.07
C TYR A 83 18.03 -1.26 -15.03
N LYS A 84 18.18 -2.46 -15.62
CA LYS A 84 19.49 -3.13 -15.78
C LYS A 84 20.44 -2.29 -16.64
N MET A 85 19.95 -1.75 -17.76
CA MET A 85 20.72 -0.86 -18.65
C MET A 85 21.10 0.45 -17.94
N TYR A 86 20.15 1.06 -17.22
CA TYR A 86 20.40 2.28 -16.43
C TYR A 86 21.47 2.07 -15.34
N ARG A 87 21.41 0.95 -14.60
CA ARG A 87 22.47 0.58 -13.63
C ARG A 87 23.84 0.40 -14.28
N ARG A 88 23.92 -0.25 -15.44
CA ARG A 88 25.17 -0.42 -16.19
C ARG A 88 25.74 0.93 -16.65
N TYR A 89 24.90 1.80 -17.19
CA TYR A 89 25.27 3.16 -17.59
C TYR A 89 25.84 3.95 -16.41
N MET A 90 25.16 3.97 -15.26
CA MET A 90 25.64 4.69 -14.07
C MET A 90 26.97 4.15 -13.53
N LYS A 91 27.17 2.83 -13.51
CA LYS A 91 28.45 2.23 -13.10
C LYS A 91 29.58 2.61 -14.06
N ASN A 92 29.31 2.63 -15.36
CA ASN A 92 30.32 2.96 -16.38
C ASN A 92 30.61 4.47 -16.44
N ASN A 93 29.60 5.32 -16.24
CA ASN A 93 29.77 6.78 -16.25
C ASN A 93 30.42 7.33 -14.97
N LYS A 94 30.32 6.63 -13.83
CA LYS A 94 31.02 7.03 -12.60
C LYS A 94 32.54 7.00 -12.74
N ASN A 95 33.08 6.18 -13.66
CA ASN A 95 34.50 6.14 -14.01
C ASN A 95 34.90 7.18 -15.09
N ARG A 96 33.95 7.95 -15.64
CA ARG A 96 34.20 8.97 -16.67
C ARG A 96 34.08 10.41 -16.15
N MET A 97 33.71 10.63 -14.89
CA MET A 97 33.78 11.96 -14.28
C MET A 97 35.24 12.31 -13.98
N THR A 98 35.72 13.33 -14.71
CA THR A 98 36.89 14.19 -14.47
C THR A 98 38.29 13.57 -14.57
N PHE A 99 38.84 13.62 -15.78
CA PHE A 99 40.12 14.32 -15.98
C PHE A 99 39.77 15.53 -16.86
N GLU A 100 39.45 16.65 -16.21
CA GLU A 100 39.49 17.96 -16.86
C GLU A 100 40.96 18.39 -16.83
N ASP A 101 41.58 18.51 -18.00
CA ASP A 101 42.93 19.08 -18.22
C ASP A 101 42.87 20.62 -18.17
#